data_AF-H0FZ33-F1
#
_entry.id   AF-H0FZ33-F1
#
_cell.length_a   1.000
_cell.length_b   1.000
_cell.length_c   1.000
_cell.angle_alpha   90.00
_cell.angle_beta   90.00
_cell.angle_gamma   90.00
#
_symmetry.space_group_name_H-M   'P 1'
#
loop_
_entity.id
_entity.type
_entity.pdbx_description
1 polymer ?
#
loop_
_entity_poly.entity_id
_entity_poly.type
_entity_poly.pdbx_seq_one_letter_code
_entity_poly.pdbx_strand_id
1 'polypeptide(L)' 'MKHPVIPPALKVCEALRAQSKQMLDHELLVLNSSMVAIVVDIDGVDYIMTMTRVPKQRPRPTAQ' A
#
# COMPACT_ATOMS: atom_id res chain seq x y z
N MET A 1 -1.28 19.70 -5.84
CA MET A 1 -0.23 18.70 -6.12
C MET A 1 -0.77 17.32 -5.81
N LYS A 2 -0.52 16.30 -6.65
CA LYS A 2 -0.96 14.92 -6.37
C LYS A 2 -0.03 14.29 -5.32
N HIS A 3 -0.57 13.62 -4.30
CA HIS A 3 0.23 12.97 -3.25
C HIS A 3 1.14 11.89 -3.87
N PRO A 4 2.45 11.87 -3.57
CA PRO A 4 3.40 11.02 -4.29
C PRO A 4 3.22 9.52 -4.00
N VAL A 5 2.60 9.17 -2.87
CA VAL A 5 2.42 7.77 -2.43
C VAL A 5 1.02 7.23 -2.73
N ILE A 6 0.03 8.07 -3.06
CA ILE A 6 -1.33 7.57 -3.35
C ILE A 6 -1.35 6.66 -4.59
N PRO A 7 -0.76 7.05 -5.75
CA PRO A 7 -0.77 6.17 -6.92
C PRO A 7 -0.14 4.78 -6.71
N PRO A 8 1.01 4.62 -6.04
CA PRO A 8 1.53 3.29 -5.73
C PRO A 8 0.72 2.57 -4.65
N ALA A 9 0.14 3.28 -3.66
CA ALA A 9 -0.72 2.65 -2.65
C ALA A 9 -1.97 2.01 -3.29
N LEU A 10 -2.60 2.69 -4.25
CA LEU A 10 -3.72 2.11 -5.01
C LEU A 10 -3.31 0.82 -5.74
N LYS A 11 -2.10 0.76 -6.31
CA LYS A 11 -1.61 -0.47 -6.95
C LYS A 11 -1.41 -1.62 -5.95
N VAL A 12 -0.99 -1.31 -4.72
CA VAL A 12 -0.86 -2.32 -3.66
C VAL A 12 -2.23 -2.81 -3.23
N CYS A 13 -3.21 -1.91 -3.07
CA CYS A 13 -4.60 -2.28 -2.80
C CYS A 13 -5.13 -3.24 -3.87
N GLU A 14 -5.03 -2.88 -5.16
CA GLU A 14 -5.48 -3.75 -6.26
C GLU A 14 -4.79 -5.13 -6.25
N ALA A 15 -3.49 -5.19 -5.95
CA ALA A 15 -2.76 -6.45 -5.87
C ALA A 15 -3.20 -7.34 -4.69
N LEU A 16 -3.57 -6.73 -3.56
CA LEU A 16 -4.01 -7.44 -2.36
C LEU A 16 -5.51 -7.78 -2.38
N ARG A 17 -6.29 -7.17 -3.26
CA ARG A 17 -7.73 -7.44 -3.41
C ARG A 17 -8.02 -8.93 -3.62
N ALA A 18 -7.16 -9.64 -4.35
CA ALA A 18 -7.29 -11.08 -4.58
C ALA A 18 -7.12 -11.95 -3.32
N GLN A 19 -6.55 -11.41 -2.25
CA GLN A 19 -6.32 -12.09 -0.97
C GLN A 19 -7.38 -11.72 0.09
N SER A 20 -8.25 -10.74 -0.20
CA SER A 20 -9.31 -10.32 0.72
C SER A 20 -10.47 -11.32 0.68
N LYS A 21 -10.95 -11.70 1.87
CA LYS A 21 -12.17 -12.49 2.06
C LYS A 21 -13.40 -11.62 2.28
N GLN A 22 -13.23 -10.41 2.82
CA GLN A 22 -14.35 -9.53 3.17
C GLN A 22 -14.88 -8.69 2.00
N MET A 23 -14.21 -8.69 0.84
CA MET A 23 -14.56 -7.92 -0.37
C MET A 23 -14.79 -6.40 -0.13
N LEU A 24 -14.36 -5.89 1.02
CA LEU A 24 -14.43 -4.47 1.34
C LEU A 24 -13.43 -3.71 0.47
N ASP A 25 -13.82 -2.53 0.00
CA ASP A 25 -12.89 -1.66 -0.69
C ASP A 25 -11.80 -1.22 0.28
N HIS A 26 -10.54 -1.29 -0.17
CA HIS A 26 -9.40 -0.87 0.62
C HIS A 26 -9.50 0.61 1.01
N GLU A 27 -9.37 0.92 2.29
CA GLU A 27 -9.37 2.29 2.79
C GLU A 27 -7.95 2.87 2.75
N LEU A 28 -7.84 4.14 2.32
CA LEU A 28 -6.58 4.84 2.16
C LEU A 28 -6.58 6.11 3.01
N LEU A 29 -5.73 6.14 4.02
CA LEU A 29 -5.63 7.22 5.00
C LEU A 29 -4.39 8.07 4.70
N VAL A 30 -4.56 9.36 4.44
CA VAL A 30 -3.44 10.29 4.29
C VAL A 30 -2.96 10.71 5.66
N LEU A 31 -1.76 10.28 6.06
CA LEU A 31 -1.19 10.61 7.37
C LEU A 31 -0.47 11.97 7.35
N ASN A 32 0.28 12.24 6.28
CA ASN A 32 0.93 13.53 6.03
C ASN A 32 1.28 13.66 4.52
N SER A 33 2.06 14.67 4.15
CA SER A 33 2.44 14.96 2.75
C SER A 33 3.38 13.93 2.09
N SER A 34 3.89 12.96 2.85
CA SER A 34 4.87 11.97 2.40
C SER A 34 4.52 10.51 2.76
N MET A 35 3.38 10.31 3.44
CA MET A 35 3.02 9.02 4.03
C MET A 35 1.51 8.79 3.96
N VAL A 36 1.13 7.57 3.62
CA VAL A 36 -0.26 7.08 3.68
C VAL A 36 -0.29 5.77 4.48
N ALA A 37 -1.43 5.45 5.04
CA ALA A 37 -1.74 4.09 5.50
C ALA A 37 -2.81 3.50 4.59
N ILE A 38 -2.75 2.18 4.39
CA ILE A 38 -3.83 1.41 3.77
C ILE A 38 -4.36 0.39 4.76
N VAL A 39 -5.68 0.24 4.80
CA VAL A 39 -6.35 -0.86 5.50
C VAL A 39 -6.51 -2.01 4.50
N VAL A 40 -5.98 -3.18 4.85
CA VAL A 40 -6.00 -4.38 4.01
C VAL A 40 -6.52 -5.55 4.81
N ASP A 41 -7.45 -6.29 4.22
CA ASP A 41 -7.93 -7.56 4.76
C ASP A 41 -7.01 -8.69 4.26
N ILE A 42 -6.46 -9.45 5.22
CA ILE A 42 -5.67 -10.66 4.95
C ILE A 42 -6.28 -11.77 5.80
N ASP A 43 -6.80 -12.80 5.12
CA ASP A 43 -7.41 -13.97 5.73
C ASP A 43 -8.64 -13.71 6.62
N GLY A 44 -9.31 -12.56 6.47
CA GLY A 44 -10.47 -12.16 7.28
C GLY A 44 -10.10 -11.25 8.45
N VAL A 45 -8.85 -10.79 8.53
CA VAL A 45 -8.32 -9.91 9.57
C VAL A 45 -7.82 -8.62 8.93
N ASP A 46 -8.24 -7.49 9.51
CA ASP A 46 -7.80 -6.18 9.06
C ASP A 46 -6.40 -5.83 9.58
N TYR A 47 -5.54 -5.42 8.66
CA TYR A 47 -4.21 -4.90 8.95
C TYR A 47 -4.07 -3.47 8.43
N ILE A 48 -3.28 -2.67 9.15
CA ILE A 48 -2.87 -1.34 8.70
C ILE A 48 -1.43 -1.42 8.21
N MET A 49 -1.21 -1.08 6.94
CA MET A 49 0.12 -0.96 6.35
C MET A 49 0.44 0.49 6.02
N THR A 50 1.52 1.02 6.59
CA THR A 50 2.01 2.36 6.27
C THR A 50 2.97 2.34 5.09
N MET A 51 2.80 3.27 4.16
CA MET A 51 3.63 3.43 2.98
C MET A 51 4.27 4.81 2.95
N THR A 52 5.59 4.82 2.71
CA THR A 52 6.36 6.04 2.42
C THR A 52 7.34 5.78 1.30
N ARG A 53 7.72 6.84 0.57
CA ARG A 53 8.73 6.74 -0.48
C ARG A 53 10.12 6.76 0.16
N VAL A 54 10.87 5.67 0.03
CA VAL A 54 12.27 5.65 0.47
C VAL A 54 13.13 6.56 -0.43
N PRO A 55 14.00 7.42 0.14
CA PRO A 55 14.84 8.34 -0.63
C PRO A 55 15.84 7.64 -1.55
N LYS A 56 16.41 6.52 -1.07
CA LYS A 56 17.36 5.69 -1.81
C LYS A 56 16.76 4.31 -1.98
N GLN A 57 16.47 3.94 -3.23
CA GLN A 57 15.99 2.60 -3.54
C GLN A 57 17.09 1.58 -3.26
N ARG A 58 16.74 0.46 -2.63
CA ARG A 58 17.69 -0.63 -2.44
C ARG A 58 18.05 -1.20 -3.82
N PRO A 59 19.33 -1.53 -4.10
CA PRO A 59 19.68 -2.20 -5.32
C PRO A 59 18.85 -3.48 -5.43
N ARG A 60 18.16 -3.66 -6.56
CA ARG A 60 17.46 -4.91 -6.83
C ARG A 60 18.54 -5.97 -7.03
N PRO A 61 18.40 -7.19 -6.47
CA PRO A 61 19.28 -8.28 -6.84
C PRO A 61 19.26 -8.38 -8.37
N THR A 62 20.42 -8.34 -9.01
CA THR A 62 20.53 -8.80 -10.39
C THR A 62 20.11 -10.26 -10.37
N ALA A 63 19.14 -10.64 -11.20
CA ALA A 63 18.73 -12.03 -11.34
C ALA A 63 19.99 -12.89 -11.53
N GLN A 64 20.11 -13.95 -10.73
CA GLN A 64 21.04 -15.03 -11.04
C GLN A 64 20.52 -15.81 -12.24
#